data_AF-A0A7J3ZC08-F1
#
_entry.id   AF-A0A7J3ZC08-F1
#
_cell.length_a   1.000
_cell.length_b   1.000
_cell.length_c   1.000
_cell.angle_alpha   90.00
_cell.angle_beta   90.00
_cell.angle_gamma   90.00
#
_symmetry.space_group_name_H-M   'P 1'
#
loop_
_entity.id
_entity.type
_entity.pdbx_description
1 polymer ?
#
loop_
_entity_poly.entity_id
_entity_poly.type
_entity_poly.pdbx_seq_one_letter_code
_entity_poly.pdbx_strand_id
1 'polypeptide(L)'
;MSRSRDLYVYLISLVSFIELLLLSFVGGLVSGLGQGFDLGIEWPSDPVKLIRSFLQGSLEPLHRILTVVAAPLLTVLTLSIARIGNIYRGALYISIASIALLSLTALTGRAILFALGGYIEQPYASLIYSINNLLATLTIGSVGVLVGILSRGWKERYGVEKRLTMIIHRGASAWGLIASFLGAYMLGYTKTTQNPLPGSLFSFSIASHIDLILKIHVFSGALAIILTYIAFAMRRSRDTWVFMALVASIAQPLLGLLLLYRASHYAWAPGIFLPLHLISAQLIVIGNGVPYIMYLLSSRNKGLISPRV
;
A
#
# COMPACT_ATOMS: atom_id res chain seq x y z
N MET A 1 16.90 13.86 -27.95
CA MET A 1 17.25 13.29 -26.63
C MET A 1 16.77 11.85 -26.60
N SER A 2 17.61 10.90 -26.16
CA SER A 2 17.55 9.50 -26.62
C SER A 2 16.47 8.66 -25.93
N ARG A 3 15.80 7.82 -26.73
CA ARG A 3 14.89 6.73 -26.34
C ARG A 3 15.41 5.86 -25.17
N SER A 4 16.72 5.82 -24.96
CA SER A 4 17.38 5.08 -23.88
C SER A 4 17.23 5.73 -22.50
N ARG A 5 17.17 7.07 -22.39
CA ARG A 5 17.06 7.77 -21.09
C ARG A 5 15.67 7.61 -20.47
N ASP A 6 14.62 7.72 -21.27
CA ASP A 6 13.24 7.53 -20.80
C ASP A 6 13.00 6.08 -20.37
N LEU A 7 13.57 5.12 -21.11
CA LEU A 7 13.52 3.70 -20.76
C LEU A 7 14.23 3.44 -19.42
N TYR A 8 15.40 4.04 -19.20
CA TYR A 8 16.14 3.89 -17.94
C TYR A 8 15.33 4.38 -16.74
N VAL A 9 14.68 5.54 -16.84
CA VAL A 9 13.88 6.09 -15.73
C VAL A 9 12.58 5.32 -15.51
N TYR A 10 11.97 4.81 -16.59
CA TYR A 10 10.87 3.85 -16.49
C TYR A 10 11.30 2.59 -15.73
N LEU A 11 12.47 2.00 -16.05
CA LEU A 11 12.97 0.80 -15.40
C LEU A 11 13.26 1.03 -13.91
N ILE A 12 13.91 2.15 -13.56
CA ILE A 12 14.11 2.50 -12.14
C ILE A 12 12.75 2.61 -11.43
N SER A 13 11.78 3.29 -12.04
CA SER A 13 10.44 3.44 -11.44
C SER A 13 9.77 2.09 -11.20
N LEU A 14 9.90 1.16 -12.16
CA LEU A 14 9.35 -0.19 -12.05
C LEU A 14 10.06 -0.99 -10.96
N VAL A 15 11.38 -0.93 -10.89
CA VAL A 15 12.17 -1.58 -9.84
C VAL A 15 11.83 -1.02 -8.46
N SER A 16 11.73 0.30 -8.31
CA SER A 16 11.28 0.94 -7.07
C SER A 16 9.86 0.54 -6.69
N PHE A 17 8.95 0.42 -7.66
CA PHE A 17 7.58 -0.04 -7.40
C PHE A 17 7.56 -1.47 -6.86
N ILE A 18 8.30 -2.39 -7.50
CA ILE A 18 8.40 -3.79 -7.09
C ILE A 18 9.08 -3.91 -5.73
N GLU A 19 10.15 -3.15 -5.49
CA GLU A 19 10.86 -3.13 -4.22
C GLU A 19 9.96 -2.67 -3.08
N LEU A 20 9.18 -1.60 -3.25
CA LEU A 20 8.26 -1.13 -2.23
C LEU A 20 7.10 -2.12 -1.96
N LEU A 21 6.60 -2.81 -2.99
CA LEU A 21 5.65 -3.91 -2.81
C LEU A 21 6.28 -5.07 -2.02
N LEU A 22 7.51 -5.43 -2.34
CA LEU A 22 8.25 -6.47 -1.62
C LEU A 22 8.48 -6.05 -0.16
N LEU A 23 8.89 -4.80 0.09
CA LEU A 23 9.04 -4.24 1.43
C LEU A 23 7.75 -4.36 2.23
N SER A 24 6.62 -3.94 1.66
CA SER A 24 5.29 -4.06 2.29
C SER A 24 4.91 -5.52 2.57
N PHE A 25 5.20 -6.43 1.63
CA PHE A 25 4.95 -7.86 1.80
C PHE A 25 5.78 -8.45 2.93
N VAL A 26 7.07 -8.14 2.99
CA VAL A 26 7.97 -8.60 4.06
C VAL A 26 7.60 -7.98 5.40
N GLY A 27 7.17 -6.72 5.45
CA GLY A 27 6.63 -6.09 6.67
C GLY A 27 5.36 -6.79 7.17
N GLY A 28 4.47 -7.17 6.26
CA GLY A 28 3.31 -8.01 6.55
C GLY A 28 3.69 -9.41 7.03
N LEU A 29 4.77 -10.01 6.50
CA LEU A 29 5.30 -11.31 6.94
C LEU A 29 5.85 -11.22 8.37
N VAL A 30 6.69 -10.22 8.65
CA VAL A 30 7.23 -9.98 10.00
C VAL A 30 6.08 -9.85 11.00
N SER A 31 5.08 -9.04 10.67
CA SER A 31 3.87 -8.91 11.49
C SER A 31 3.10 -10.22 11.61
N GLY A 32 2.92 -10.95 10.50
CA GLY A 32 2.12 -12.18 10.45
C GLY A 32 2.76 -13.34 11.21
N LEU A 33 4.09 -13.38 11.26
CA LEU A 33 4.86 -14.40 11.99
C LEU A 33 5.06 -14.04 13.47
N GLY A 34 4.56 -12.89 13.94
CA GLY A 34 4.78 -12.46 15.32
C GLY A 34 6.19 -11.92 15.59
N GLN A 35 6.92 -11.54 14.54
CA GLN A 35 8.25 -10.95 14.60
C GLN A 35 8.14 -9.41 14.68
N GLY A 36 9.28 -8.71 14.82
CA GLY A 36 9.34 -7.25 14.87
C GLY A 36 9.89 -6.68 16.19
N PHE A 37 10.25 -7.56 17.12
CA PHE A 37 10.97 -7.24 18.35
C PHE A 37 12.27 -8.02 18.52
N ASP A 38 12.60 -8.92 17.59
CA ASP A 38 13.75 -9.81 17.72
C ASP A 38 15.06 -9.01 17.78
N LEU A 39 15.07 -7.84 17.11
CA LEU A 39 16.19 -6.91 17.09
C LEU A 39 16.01 -5.71 18.05
N GLY A 40 14.95 -5.74 18.87
CA GLY A 40 14.62 -4.71 19.85
C GLY A 40 14.34 -3.33 19.24
N ILE A 41 14.36 -2.32 20.11
CA ILE A 41 14.21 -0.91 19.74
C ILE A 41 15.53 -0.28 19.24
N GLU A 42 16.61 -1.03 19.02
CA GLU A 42 17.85 -0.43 18.51
C GLU A 42 17.74 -0.12 17.00
N TRP A 43 18.13 1.10 16.60
CA TRP A 43 18.20 1.51 15.19
C TRP A 43 19.37 2.47 14.91
N PRO A 44 20.24 2.19 13.91
CA PRO A 44 20.34 0.93 13.18
C PRO A 44 20.80 -0.21 14.11
N SER A 45 20.35 -1.44 13.83
CA SER A 45 20.83 -2.61 14.57
C SER A 45 22.28 -2.92 14.20
N ASP A 46 23.03 -3.47 15.15
CA ASP A 46 24.36 -4.03 14.91
C ASP A 46 24.32 -5.05 13.75
N PRO A 47 25.16 -4.91 12.71
CA PRO A 47 25.24 -5.83 11.57
C PRO A 47 25.36 -7.31 11.98
N VAL A 48 26.07 -7.62 13.07
CA VAL A 48 26.23 -8.99 13.56
C VAL A 48 24.92 -9.53 14.12
N LYS A 49 24.14 -8.69 14.83
CA LYS A 49 22.80 -9.06 15.32
C LYS A 49 21.83 -9.31 14.16
N LEU A 50 21.90 -8.50 13.10
CA LEU A 50 21.09 -8.68 11.89
C LEU A 50 21.36 -10.02 11.22
N ILE A 51 22.63 -10.35 10.96
CA ILE A 51 23.02 -11.61 10.32
C ILE A 51 22.59 -12.80 11.18
N ARG A 52 22.85 -12.74 12.50
CA ARG A 52 22.47 -13.82 13.42
C ARG A 52 20.96 -14.05 13.44
N SER A 53 20.17 -13.00 13.55
CA SER A 53 18.71 -13.07 13.56
C SER A 53 18.15 -13.64 12.25
N PHE A 54 18.76 -13.28 11.10
CA PHE A 54 18.38 -13.82 9.80
C PHE A 54 18.66 -15.33 9.71
N LEU A 55 19.86 -15.76 10.14
CA LEU A 55 20.24 -17.18 10.17
C LEU A 55 19.37 -18.01 11.12
N GLN A 56 18.76 -17.37 12.12
CA GLN A 56 17.80 -17.98 13.04
C GLN A 56 16.36 -18.03 12.48
N GLY A 57 16.15 -17.57 11.24
CA GLY A 57 14.86 -17.60 10.56
C GLY A 57 13.99 -16.37 10.75
N SER A 58 14.51 -15.28 11.35
CA SER A 58 13.78 -14.01 11.41
C SER A 58 13.82 -13.30 10.06
N LEU A 59 12.67 -12.75 9.65
CA LEU A 59 12.54 -11.92 8.45
C LEU A 59 12.71 -10.43 8.76
N GLU A 60 12.85 -10.07 10.02
CA GLU A 60 13.07 -8.69 10.44
C GLU A 60 14.32 -8.07 9.78
N PRO A 61 15.48 -8.74 9.69
CA PRO A 61 16.65 -8.22 8.97
C PRO A 61 16.36 -7.92 7.50
N LEU A 62 15.62 -8.80 6.82
CA LEU A 62 15.25 -8.59 5.41
C LEU A 62 14.35 -7.36 5.26
N HIS A 63 13.36 -7.19 6.14
CA HIS A 63 12.51 -5.99 6.17
C HIS A 63 13.34 -4.70 6.35
N ARG A 64 14.31 -4.72 7.27
CA ARG A 64 15.19 -3.56 7.55
C ARG A 64 16.09 -3.24 6.37
N ILE A 65 16.68 -4.25 5.71
CA ILE A 65 17.51 -4.06 4.51
C ILE A 65 16.67 -3.44 3.39
N LEU A 66 15.48 -3.97 3.10
CA LEU A 66 14.58 -3.40 2.09
C LEU A 66 14.22 -1.95 2.42
N THR A 67 13.89 -1.66 3.69
CA THR A 67 13.60 -0.28 4.13
C THR A 67 14.75 0.69 3.83
N VAL A 68 16.00 0.27 4.10
CA VAL A 68 17.20 1.09 3.84
C VAL A 68 17.46 1.23 2.34
N VAL A 69 17.19 0.20 1.53
CA VAL A 69 17.37 0.21 0.06
C VAL A 69 16.34 1.09 -0.66
N ALA A 70 15.11 1.16 -0.14
CA ALA A 70 14.04 1.98 -0.71
C ALA A 70 14.42 3.47 -0.85
N ALA A 71 15.10 4.05 0.16
CA ALA A 71 15.42 5.48 0.17
C ALA A 71 16.44 5.90 -0.91
N PRO A 72 17.60 5.22 -1.08
CA PRO A 72 18.50 5.43 -2.21
C PRO A 72 17.80 5.23 -3.56
N LEU A 73 16.97 4.20 -3.71
CA LEU A 73 16.24 3.95 -4.95
C LEU A 73 15.32 5.11 -5.33
N LEU A 74 14.50 5.60 -4.40
CA LEU A 74 13.63 6.76 -4.64
C LEU A 74 14.42 8.05 -4.87
N THR A 75 15.57 8.21 -4.22
CA THR A 75 16.47 9.35 -4.44
C THR A 75 17.04 9.32 -5.86
N VAL A 76 17.58 8.17 -6.29
CA VAL A 76 18.09 7.97 -7.66
C VAL A 76 16.98 8.19 -8.69
N LEU A 77 15.78 7.68 -8.43
CA LEU A 77 14.61 7.92 -9.28
C LEU A 77 14.30 9.42 -9.41
N THR A 78 14.22 10.13 -8.30
CA THR A 78 13.92 11.57 -8.27
C THR A 78 14.97 12.39 -9.02
N LEU A 79 16.25 12.11 -8.77
CA LEU A 79 17.36 12.75 -9.50
C LEU A 79 17.31 12.45 -10.99
N SER A 80 16.94 11.22 -11.36
CA SER A 80 16.84 10.82 -12.76
C SER A 80 15.66 11.51 -13.46
N ILE A 81 14.51 11.65 -12.79
CA ILE A 81 13.36 12.42 -13.30
C ILE A 81 13.74 13.90 -13.48
N ALA A 82 14.41 14.50 -12.50
CA ALA A 82 14.85 15.90 -12.55
C ALA A 82 15.77 16.17 -13.77
N ARG A 83 16.62 15.21 -14.13
CA ARG A 83 17.57 15.31 -15.26
C ARG A 83 16.93 15.21 -16.64
N ILE A 84 15.72 14.65 -16.76
CA ILE A 84 15.10 14.49 -18.10
C ILE A 84 14.46 15.79 -18.59
N GLY A 85 14.29 16.82 -17.75
CA GLY A 85 14.03 18.23 -18.13
C GLY A 85 12.69 18.54 -18.84
N ASN A 86 12.16 17.59 -19.61
CA ASN A 86 10.94 17.66 -20.41
C ASN A 86 9.81 16.76 -19.88
N ILE A 87 10.07 15.97 -18.82
CA ILE A 87 9.03 15.23 -18.13
C ILE A 87 8.23 16.21 -17.28
N TYR A 88 6.90 16.10 -17.36
CA TYR A 88 5.91 16.81 -16.54
C TYR A 88 6.46 17.20 -15.16
N ARG A 89 6.50 18.50 -14.84
CA ARG A 89 6.84 18.99 -13.48
C ARG A 89 6.06 18.25 -12.38
N GLY A 90 4.85 17.79 -12.70
CA GLY A 90 4.05 16.92 -11.83
C GLY A 90 4.73 15.59 -11.46
N ALA A 91 5.44 14.93 -12.37
CA ALA A 91 6.18 13.70 -12.06
C ALA A 91 7.32 13.96 -11.05
N LEU A 92 8.02 15.10 -11.18
CA LEU A 92 9.02 15.50 -10.20
C LEU A 92 8.38 15.71 -8.82
N TYR A 93 7.27 16.45 -8.74
CA TYR A 93 6.56 16.64 -7.47
C TYR A 93 6.03 15.34 -6.87
N ILE A 94 5.50 14.42 -7.69
CA ILE A 94 5.08 13.09 -7.23
C ILE A 94 6.27 12.29 -6.69
N SER A 95 7.44 12.36 -7.34
CA SER A 95 8.65 11.67 -6.85
C SER A 95 9.15 12.24 -5.52
N ILE A 96 9.16 13.57 -5.36
CA ILE A 96 9.52 14.21 -4.08
C ILE A 96 8.50 13.84 -2.99
N ALA A 97 7.21 13.86 -3.32
CA ALA A 97 6.16 13.43 -2.39
C ALA A 97 6.34 11.97 -1.97
N SER A 98 6.75 11.06 -2.87
CA SER A 98 7.03 9.67 -2.50
C SER A 98 8.19 9.53 -1.51
N ILE A 99 9.24 10.36 -1.61
CA ILE A 99 10.34 10.37 -0.62
C ILE A 99 9.81 10.85 0.74
N ALA A 100 9.00 11.91 0.76
CA ALA A 100 8.40 12.42 1.99
C ALA A 100 7.48 11.37 2.65
N LEU A 101 6.63 10.71 1.86
CA LEU A 101 5.75 9.64 2.35
C LEU A 101 6.55 8.43 2.85
N LEU A 102 7.63 8.02 2.16
CA LEU A 102 8.51 6.95 2.64
C LEU A 102 9.17 7.33 3.97
N SER A 103 9.63 8.57 4.10
CA SER A 103 10.25 9.09 5.32
C SER A 103 9.26 9.08 6.49
N LEU A 104 8.02 9.52 6.27
CA LEU A 104 6.94 9.43 7.25
C LEU A 104 6.56 7.97 7.56
N THR A 105 6.61 7.07 6.58
CA THR A 105 6.41 5.64 6.78
C THR A 105 7.49 5.07 7.69
N ALA A 106 8.76 5.43 7.50
CA ALA A 106 9.85 4.99 8.38
C ALA A 106 9.70 5.53 9.82
N LEU A 107 9.34 6.81 9.97
CA LEU A 107 9.09 7.43 11.28
C LEU A 107 7.90 6.79 12.01
N THR A 108 6.81 6.51 11.31
CA THR A 108 5.64 5.83 11.89
C THR A 108 5.93 4.35 12.17
N GLY A 109 6.76 3.68 11.35
CA GLY A 109 7.26 2.34 11.62
C GLY A 109 8.09 2.29 12.90
N ARG A 110 8.84 3.36 13.20
CA ARG A 110 9.51 3.52 14.48
C ARG A 110 8.51 3.70 15.63
N ALA A 111 7.47 4.51 15.43
CA ALA A 111 6.43 4.69 16.43
C ALA A 111 5.65 3.39 16.73
N ILE A 112 5.54 2.46 15.77
CA ILE A 112 4.99 1.11 16.01
C ILE A 112 5.78 0.37 17.09
N LEU A 113 7.12 0.44 17.07
CA LEU A 113 7.95 -0.21 18.10
C LEU A 113 7.71 0.38 19.49
N PHE A 114 7.47 1.70 19.58
CA PHE A 114 7.10 2.35 20.84
C PHE A 114 5.70 1.95 21.31
N ALA A 115 4.73 1.86 20.39
CA ALA A 115 3.38 1.39 20.69
C ALA A 115 3.39 -0.05 21.20
N LEU A 116 4.15 -0.92 20.52
CA LEU A 116 4.32 -2.29 20.97
C LEU A 116 5.05 -2.39 22.32
N GLY A 117 6.01 -1.49 22.59
CA GLY A 117 6.73 -1.40 23.87
C GLY A 117 5.91 -0.80 25.02
N GLY A 118 4.64 -0.46 24.79
CA GLY A 118 3.75 0.12 25.81
C GLY A 118 3.93 1.61 26.06
N TYR A 119 4.78 2.31 25.29
CA TYR A 119 5.01 3.74 25.44
C TYR A 119 3.92 4.61 24.79
N ILE A 120 3.07 4.01 23.96
CA ILE A 120 1.93 4.68 23.33
C ILE A 120 0.69 3.87 23.68
N GLU A 121 -0.30 4.52 24.29
CA GLU A 121 -1.53 3.87 24.77
C GLU A 121 -2.62 3.80 23.68
N GLN A 122 -3.64 2.99 23.94
CA GLN A 122 -4.85 2.95 23.09
C GLN A 122 -5.64 4.26 23.20
N PRO A 123 -6.32 4.71 22.13
CA PRO A 123 -6.44 4.08 20.80
C PRO A 123 -5.30 4.43 19.84
N TYR A 124 -4.35 5.27 20.25
CA TYR A 124 -3.29 5.79 19.40
C TYR A 124 -2.30 4.70 18.96
N ALA A 125 -2.03 3.73 19.84
CA ALA A 125 -1.21 2.56 19.54
C ALA A 125 -1.68 1.83 18.27
N SER A 126 -3.00 1.62 18.14
CA SER A 126 -3.61 0.99 16.96
C SER A 126 -3.64 1.93 15.74
N LEU A 127 -3.87 3.22 15.97
CA LEU A 127 -3.94 4.22 14.90
C LEU A 127 -2.61 4.39 14.15
N ILE A 128 -1.48 4.25 14.84
CA ILE A 128 -0.15 4.36 14.22
C ILE A 128 0.04 3.31 13.12
N TYR A 129 -0.48 2.09 13.30
CA TYR A 129 -0.46 1.06 12.26
C TYR A 129 -1.26 1.49 11.02
N SER A 130 -2.45 2.06 11.22
CA SER A 130 -3.28 2.58 10.12
C SER A 130 -2.59 3.70 9.36
N ILE A 131 -1.97 4.65 10.06
CA ILE A 131 -1.23 5.76 9.46
C ILE A 131 -0.02 5.21 8.69
N ASN A 132 0.74 4.30 9.28
CA ASN A 132 1.90 3.68 8.64
C ASN A 132 1.50 2.98 7.33
N ASN A 133 0.46 2.13 7.37
CA ASN A 133 -0.03 1.44 6.19
C ASN A 133 -0.58 2.39 5.12
N LEU A 134 -1.27 3.47 5.53
CA LEU A 134 -1.73 4.51 4.60
C LEU A 134 -0.54 5.17 3.89
N LEU A 135 0.48 5.59 4.63
CA LEU A 135 1.67 6.23 4.08
C LEU A 135 2.45 5.27 3.15
N ALA A 136 2.57 3.99 3.52
CA ALA A 136 3.17 2.97 2.68
C ALA A 136 2.38 2.80 1.37
N THR A 137 1.06 2.67 1.46
CA THR A 137 0.16 2.53 0.30
C THR A 137 0.24 3.74 -0.62
N LEU A 138 0.28 4.96 -0.06
CA LEU A 138 0.43 6.20 -0.82
C LEU A 138 1.83 6.29 -1.47
N THR A 139 2.88 5.88 -0.77
CA THR A 139 4.25 5.82 -1.33
C THR A 139 4.30 4.92 -2.56
N ILE A 140 3.82 3.67 -2.42
CA ILE A 140 3.76 2.70 -3.52
C ILE A 140 2.86 3.23 -4.65
N GLY A 141 1.71 3.81 -4.31
CA GLY A 141 0.78 4.40 -5.26
C GLY A 141 1.38 5.57 -6.06
N SER A 142 2.12 6.47 -5.40
CA SER A 142 2.84 7.57 -6.06
C SER A 142 3.85 7.04 -7.08
N VAL A 143 4.64 6.03 -6.71
CA VAL A 143 5.58 5.39 -7.65
C VAL A 143 4.84 4.66 -8.77
N GLY A 144 3.69 4.03 -8.48
CA GLY A 144 2.81 3.45 -9.50
C GLY A 144 2.31 4.47 -10.52
N VAL A 145 1.96 5.68 -10.08
CA VAL A 145 1.63 6.80 -10.99
C VAL A 145 2.84 7.19 -11.85
N LEU A 146 4.06 7.24 -11.29
CA LEU A 146 5.28 7.51 -12.06
C LEU A 146 5.51 6.45 -13.15
N VAL A 147 5.36 5.16 -12.82
CA VAL A 147 5.39 4.06 -13.80
C VAL A 147 4.33 4.29 -14.89
N GLY A 148 3.13 4.73 -14.52
CA GLY A 148 2.06 5.09 -15.46
C GLY A 148 2.47 6.22 -16.42
N ILE A 149 2.98 7.35 -15.89
CA ILE A 149 3.40 8.52 -16.67
C ILE A 149 4.55 8.19 -17.63
N LEU A 150 5.46 7.31 -17.21
CA LEU A 150 6.63 6.92 -18.00
C LEU A 150 6.32 5.78 -19.00
N SER A 151 5.13 5.16 -18.90
CA SER A 151 4.70 4.13 -19.84
C SER A 151 4.33 4.72 -21.21
N ARG A 152 4.61 4.01 -22.30
CA ARG A 152 4.28 4.49 -23.65
C ARG A 152 2.76 4.52 -23.88
N GLY A 153 2.29 5.56 -24.55
CA GLY A 153 0.91 5.69 -25.01
C GLY A 153 -0.14 5.91 -23.91
N TRP A 154 0.28 6.32 -22.72
CA TRP A 154 -0.65 6.51 -21.59
C TRP A 154 -1.70 7.59 -21.89
N LYS A 155 -1.33 8.67 -22.59
CA LYS A 155 -2.25 9.77 -22.90
C LYS A 155 -3.41 9.31 -23.78
N GLU A 156 -3.14 8.55 -24.84
CA GLU A 156 -4.21 8.00 -25.67
C GLU A 156 -5.04 7.00 -24.88
N ARG A 157 -4.40 6.12 -24.09
CA ARG A 157 -5.07 5.07 -23.31
C ARG A 157 -6.09 5.63 -22.32
N TYR A 158 -5.72 6.67 -21.55
CA TYR A 158 -6.59 7.24 -20.53
C TYR A 158 -7.45 8.42 -21.03
N GLY A 159 -7.11 9.03 -22.17
CA GLY A 159 -7.80 10.20 -22.71
C GLY A 159 -9.12 9.93 -23.43
N VAL A 160 -9.48 8.66 -23.64
CA VAL A 160 -10.71 8.23 -24.35
C VAL A 160 -11.71 7.52 -23.43
N GLU A 161 -11.42 7.47 -22.14
CA GLU A 161 -12.25 6.77 -21.15
C GLU A 161 -13.46 7.60 -20.72
N LYS A 162 -14.56 6.91 -20.40
CA LYS A 162 -15.77 7.57 -19.90
C LYS A 162 -15.53 8.09 -18.48
N ARG A 163 -15.94 9.34 -18.23
CA ARG A 163 -15.85 9.98 -16.90
C ARG A 163 -16.46 9.11 -15.79
N LEU A 164 -17.62 8.51 -16.04
CA LEU A 164 -18.31 7.66 -15.07
C LEU A 164 -17.45 6.44 -14.67
N THR A 165 -16.85 5.74 -15.63
CA THR A 165 -15.93 4.61 -15.36
C THR A 165 -14.79 5.04 -14.45
N MET A 166 -14.24 6.23 -14.67
CA MET A 166 -13.13 6.76 -13.88
C MET A 166 -13.56 7.19 -12.46
N ILE A 167 -14.77 7.71 -12.29
CA ILE A 167 -15.35 7.97 -10.96
C ILE A 167 -15.54 6.67 -10.18
N ILE A 168 -15.93 5.58 -10.84
CA ILE A 168 -16.09 4.27 -10.19
C ILE A 168 -14.72 3.73 -9.74
N HIS A 169 -13.67 3.86 -10.56
CA HIS A 169 -12.29 3.56 -10.13
C HIS A 169 -11.86 4.39 -8.91
N ARG A 170 -12.16 5.70 -8.88
CA ARG A 170 -11.93 6.53 -7.68
C ARG A 170 -12.67 5.98 -6.46
N GLY A 171 -13.94 5.62 -6.62
CA GLY A 171 -14.76 5.04 -5.56
C GLY A 171 -14.16 3.73 -5.02
N ALA A 172 -13.77 2.82 -5.91
CA ALA A 172 -13.12 1.56 -5.55
C ALA A 172 -11.83 1.79 -4.75
N SER A 173 -10.98 2.73 -5.22
CA SER A 173 -9.74 3.09 -4.53
C SER A 173 -10.00 3.71 -3.16
N ALA A 174 -10.97 4.62 -3.03
CA ALA A 174 -11.31 5.29 -1.78
C ALA A 174 -11.86 4.31 -0.72
N TRP A 175 -12.81 3.46 -1.10
CA TRP A 175 -13.33 2.42 -0.19
C TRP A 175 -12.26 1.38 0.15
N GLY A 176 -11.37 1.06 -0.79
CA GLY A 176 -10.22 0.19 -0.54
C GLY A 176 -9.23 0.80 0.46
N LEU A 177 -9.00 2.11 0.41
CA LEU A 177 -8.17 2.83 1.39
C LEU A 177 -8.80 2.80 2.78
N ILE A 178 -10.10 3.05 2.89
CA ILE A 178 -10.83 2.96 4.17
C ILE A 178 -10.71 1.54 4.72
N ALA A 179 -10.98 0.51 3.91
CA ALA A 179 -10.85 -0.88 4.33
C ALA A 179 -9.41 -1.18 4.79
N SER A 180 -8.40 -0.81 4.00
CA SER A 180 -7.00 -1.04 4.34
C SER A 180 -6.57 -0.32 5.63
N PHE A 181 -7.04 0.91 5.84
CA PHE A 181 -6.80 1.69 7.05
C PHE A 181 -7.38 1.01 8.30
N LEU A 182 -8.64 0.57 8.22
CA LEU A 182 -9.30 -0.15 9.31
C LEU A 182 -8.69 -1.55 9.54
N GLY A 183 -8.24 -2.22 8.48
CA GLY A 183 -7.53 -3.51 8.57
C GLY A 183 -6.23 -3.37 9.36
N ALA A 184 -5.43 -2.35 9.06
CA ALA A 184 -4.24 -2.03 9.84
C ALA A 184 -4.55 -1.57 11.26
N TYR A 185 -5.70 -0.91 11.50
CA TYR A 185 -6.13 -0.59 12.86
C TYR A 185 -6.34 -1.86 13.68
N MET A 186 -7.05 -2.84 13.12
CA MET A 186 -7.29 -4.14 13.75
C MET A 186 -5.99 -4.92 13.99
N LEU A 187 -5.03 -4.85 13.06
CA LEU A 187 -3.69 -5.39 13.28
C LEU A 187 -3.00 -4.71 14.46
N GLY A 188 -3.03 -3.37 14.51
CA GLY A 188 -2.47 -2.62 15.64
C GLY A 188 -3.12 -3.01 16.96
N TYR A 189 -4.45 -3.13 16.99
CA TYR A 189 -5.22 -3.57 18.16
C TYR A 189 -4.78 -4.95 18.64
N THR A 190 -4.79 -5.96 17.76
CA THR A 190 -4.40 -7.33 18.09
C THR A 190 -2.96 -7.42 18.58
N LYS A 191 -2.05 -6.65 17.97
CA LYS A 191 -0.63 -6.62 18.33
C LYS A 191 -0.31 -5.95 19.66
N THR A 192 -1.06 -4.93 20.03
CA THR A 192 -0.75 -4.14 21.23
C THR A 192 -1.59 -4.57 22.44
N THR A 193 -2.77 -5.17 22.21
CA THR A 193 -3.63 -5.66 23.29
C THR A 193 -3.56 -7.17 23.47
N GLN A 194 -3.02 -7.92 22.50
CA GLN A 194 -3.02 -9.39 22.45
C GLN A 194 -4.42 -10.02 22.45
N ASN A 195 -5.48 -9.22 22.33
CA ASN A 195 -6.85 -9.71 22.29
C ASN A 195 -7.21 -10.18 20.87
N PRO A 196 -7.92 -11.32 20.73
CA PRO A 196 -8.36 -11.83 19.45
C PRO A 196 -9.43 -10.94 18.81
N LEU A 197 -9.53 -10.99 17.47
CA LEU A 197 -10.62 -10.35 16.76
C LEU A 197 -11.94 -11.11 16.94
N PRO A 198 -13.09 -10.40 16.97
CA PRO A 198 -14.41 -11.04 16.95
C PRO A 198 -14.60 -11.90 15.71
N GLY A 199 -15.08 -13.14 15.87
CA GLY A 199 -15.30 -14.06 14.75
C GLY A 199 -16.68 -13.93 14.08
N SER A 200 -17.65 -13.27 14.72
CA SER A 200 -19.05 -13.25 14.27
C SER A 200 -19.34 -12.14 13.26
N LEU A 201 -18.97 -12.34 11.99
CA LEU A 201 -19.21 -11.37 10.91
C LEU A 201 -20.69 -11.11 10.60
N PHE A 202 -21.53 -12.14 10.73
CA PHE A 202 -22.93 -12.09 10.28
C PHE A 202 -23.92 -11.68 11.37
N SER A 203 -23.45 -11.40 12.60
CA SER A 203 -24.31 -10.89 13.65
C SER A 203 -24.54 -9.38 13.50
N PHE A 204 -25.79 -8.95 13.59
CA PHE A 204 -26.14 -7.52 13.65
C PHE A 204 -25.87 -6.89 15.03
N SER A 205 -25.65 -7.69 16.08
CA SER A 205 -25.28 -7.16 17.39
C SER A 205 -23.84 -6.65 17.37
N ILE A 206 -23.59 -5.48 17.96
CA ILE A 206 -22.24 -4.93 18.14
C ILE A 206 -21.79 -5.22 19.56
N ALA A 207 -20.83 -6.14 19.71
CA ALA A 207 -20.35 -6.55 21.04
C ALA A 207 -19.26 -5.62 21.60
N SER A 208 -18.53 -4.92 20.73
CA SER A 208 -17.42 -4.05 21.11
C SER A 208 -17.08 -3.04 19.99
N HIS A 209 -16.25 -2.05 20.30
CA HIS A 209 -15.76 -1.10 19.30
C HIS A 209 -14.97 -1.80 18.17
N ILE A 210 -14.19 -2.84 18.49
CA ILE A 210 -13.40 -3.57 17.49
C ILE A 210 -14.29 -4.42 16.57
N ASP A 211 -15.42 -4.95 17.07
CA ASP A 211 -16.43 -5.64 16.27
C ASP A 211 -17.07 -4.70 15.24
N LEU A 212 -17.39 -3.47 15.64
CA LEU A 212 -17.87 -2.45 14.72
C LEU A 212 -16.84 -2.12 13.63
N ILE A 213 -15.57 -1.93 14.02
CA ILE A 213 -14.48 -1.65 13.07
C ILE A 213 -14.32 -2.80 12.06
N LEU A 214 -14.36 -4.05 12.52
CA LEU A 214 -14.30 -5.23 11.66
C LEU A 214 -15.44 -5.23 10.63
N LYS A 215 -16.67 -4.96 11.05
CA LYS A 215 -17.83 -4.93 10.15
C LYS A 215 -17.72 -3.80 9.12
N ILE A 216 -17.28 -2.61 9.52
CA ILE A 216 -17.04 -1.49 8.61
C ILE A 216 -15.89 -1.82 7.64
N HIS A 217 -14.83 -2.47 8.10
CA HIS A 217 -13.73 -2.94 7.26
C HIS A 217 -14.22 -3.90 6.17
N VAL A 218 -14.99 -4.93 6.55
CA VAL A 218 -15.55 -5.93 5.62
C VAL A 218 -16.50 -5.26 4.62
N PHE A 219 -17.40 -4.40 5.10
CA PHE A 219 -18.32 -3.66 4.23
C PHE A 219 -17.58 -2.78 3.22
N SER A 220 -16.59 -2.00 3.69
CA SER A 220 -15.78 -1.13 2.84
C SER A 220 -14.98 -1.93 1.82
N GLY A 221 -14.42 -3.09 2.22
CA GLY A 221 -13.69 -3.99 1.34
C GLY A 221 -14.59 -4.61 0.26
N ALA A 222 -15.79 -5.07 0.64
CA ALA A 222 -16.77 -5.59 -0.30
C ALA A 222 -17.20 -4.53 -1.32
N LEU A 223 -17.44 -3.30 -0.87
CA LEU A 223 -17.79 -2.20 -1.75
C LEU A 223 -16.64 -1.86 -2.71
N ALA A 224 -15.38 -1.84 -2.23
CA ALA A 224 -14.22 -1.64 -3.08
C ALA A 224 -14.08 -2.72 -4.18
N ILE A 225 -14.32 -3.99 -3.83
CA ILE A 225 -14.29 -5.13 -4.76
C ILE A 225 -15.41 -5.03 -5.80
N ILE A 226 -16.65 -4.76 -5.37
CA ILE A 226 -17.80 -4.59 -6.28
C ILE A 226 -17.54 -3.45 -7.27
N LEU A 227 -17.09 -2.29 -6.78
CA LEU A 227 -16.74 -1.16 -7.63
C LEU A 227 -15.57 -1.48 -8.57
N THR A 228 -14.60 -2.28 -8.14
CA THR A 228 -13.51 -2.76 -9.01
C THR A 228 -14.04 -3.60 -10.16
N TYR A 229 -14.96 -4.55 -9.90
CA TYR A 229 -15.58 -5.36 -10.95
C TYR A 229 -16.40 -4.52 -11.92
N ILE A 230 -17.20 -3.58 -11.42
CA ILE A 230 -18.00 -2.67 -12.25
C ILE A 230 -17.07 -1.81 -13.11
N ALA A 231 -16.04 -1.19 -12.51
CA ALA A 231 -15.09 -0.37 -13.23
C ALA A 231 -14.36 -1.18 -14.31
N PHE A 232 -13.92 -2.41 -13.98
CA PHE A 232 -13.31 -3.33 -14.94
C PHE A 232 -14.27 -3.61 -16.10
N ALA A 233 -15.54 -3.95 -15.84
CA ALA A 233 -16.50 -4.26 -16.89
C ALA A 233 -16.78 -3.06 -17.82
N MET A 234 -16.85 -1.86 -17.25
CA MET A 234 -17.17 -0.62 -17.99
C MET A 234 -15.98 0.00 -18.74
N ARG A 235 -14.75 -0.46 -18.46
CA ARG A 235 -13.54 0.14 -19.03
C ARG A 235 -13.28 -0.35 -20.45
N ARG A 236 -12.93 0.58 -21.35
CA ARG A 236 -12.61 0.25 -22.74
C ARG A 236 -11.17 -0.23 -22.90
N SER A 237 -10.22 0.45 -22.26
CA SER A 237 -8.82 0.02 -22.25
C SER A 237 -8.55 -1.04 -21.20
N ARG A 238 -7.76 -2.05 -21.57
CA ARG A 238 -7.21 -3.03 -20.63
C ARG A 238 -5.76 -2.65 -20.36
N ASP A 239 -5.40 -2.49 -19.09
CA ASP A 239 -4.02 -2.28 -18.66
C ASP A 239 -3.69 -3.15 -17.45
N THR A 240 -2.40 -3.24 -17.16
CA THR A 240 -1.88 -4.06 -16.06
C THR A 240 -2.43 -3.61 -14.70
N TRP A 241 -2.67 -2.30 -14.49
CA TRP A 241 -3.19 -1.77 -13.23
C TRP A 241 -4.57 -2.35 -12.90
N VAL A 242 -5.48 -2.28 -13.87
CA VAL A 242 -6.86 -2.77 -13.68
C VAL A 242 -6.92 -4.29 -13.68
N PHE A 243 -6.03 -4.97 -14.38
CA PHE A 243 -5.90 -6.42 -14.28
C PHE A 243 -5.39 -6.86 -12.90
N MET A 244 -4.38 -6.19 -12.34
CA MET A 244 -3.88 -6.48 -10.99
C MET A 244 -4.96 -6.25 -9.93
N ALA A 245 -5.72 -5.16 -10.02
CA ALA A 245 -6.84 -4.90 -9.13
C ALA A 245 -7.93 -5.98 -9.23
N LEU A 246 -8.22 -6.48 -10.43
CA LEU A 246 -9.18 -7.56 -10.64
C LEU A 246 -8.71 -8.85 -9.96
N VAL A 247 -7.47 -9.28 -10.24
CA VAL A 247 -6.91 -10.51 -9.66
C VAL A 247 -6.85 -10.42 -8.14
N ALA A 248 -6.41 -9.28 -7.60
CA ALA A 248 -6.40 -9.04 -6.16
C ALA A 248 -7.82 -9.09 -5.56
N SER A 249 -8.82 -8.54 -6.26
CA SER A 249 -10.22 -8.55 -5.81
C SER A 249 -10.83 -9.95 -5.72
N ILE A 250 -10.39 -10.88 -6.58
CA ILE A 250 -10.83 -12.28 -6.54
C ILE A 250 -10.27 -12.98 -5.29
N ALA A 251 -8.98 -12.77 -5.00
CA ALA A 251 -8.33 -13.42 -3.85
C ALA A 251 -8.73 -12.82 -2.50
N GLN A 252 -9.08 -11.52 -2.47
CA GLN A 252 -9.14 -10.76 -1.23
C GLN A 252 -10.18 -11.23 -0.20
N PRO A 253 -11.41 -11.62 -0.58
CA PRO A 253 -12.38 -12.15 0.37
C PRO A 253 -11.88 -13.44 1.05
N LEU A 254 -11.32 -14.36 0.27
CA LEU A 254 -10.81 -15.64 0.79
C LEU A 254 -9.63 -15.40 1.75
N LEU A 255 -8.68 -14.57 1.35
CA LEU A 255 -7.55 -14.20 2.19
C LEU A 255 -8.01 -13.50 3.48
N GLY A 256 -9.01 -12.62 3.39
CA GLY A 256 -9.60 -11.93 4.55
C GLY A 256 -10.30 -12.87 5.53
N LEU A 257 -11.08 -13.84 5.04
CA LEU A 257 -11.74 -14.82 5.89
C LEU A 257 -10.75 -15.77 6.57
N LEU A 258 -9.75 -16.25 5.83
CA LEU A 258 -8.67 -17.08 6.40
C LEU A 258 -7.86 -16.29 7.44
N LEU A 259 -7.54 -15.03 7.15
CA LEU A 259 -6.86 -14.15 8.08
C LEU A 259 -7.70 -13.89 9.34
N LEU A 260 -9.00 -13.61 9.19
CA LEU A 260 -9.90 -13.38 10.32
C LEU A 260 -9.98 -14.62 11.22
N TYR A 261 -10.14 -15.80 10.63
CA TYR A 261 -10.13 -17.05 11.38
C TYR A 261 -8.82 -17.22 12.17
N ARG A 262 -7.68 -16.89 11.57
CA ARG A 262 -6.39 -16.96 12.27
C ARG A 262 -6.27 -15.90 13.36
N ALA A 263 -6.65 -14.66 13.09
CA ALA A 263 -6.55 -13.54 14.03
C ALA A 263 -7.54 -13.65 15.21
N SER A 264 -8.63 -14.41 15.07
CA SER A 264 -9.56 -14.70 16.17
C SER A 264 -9.07 -15.80 17.11
N HIS A 265 -8.05 -16.58 16.73
CA HIS A 265 -7.46 -17.64 17.56
C HIS A 265 -6.01 -17.32 17.99
N TYR A 266 -5.26 -16.64 17.14
CA TYR A 266 -3.84 -16.31 17.30
C TYR A 266 -3.58 -14.84 16.94
N ALA A 267 -3.99 -13.94 17.84
CA ALA A 267 -3.90 -12.48 17.65
C ALA A 267 -2.47 -12.01 17.33
N TRP A 268 -1.46 -12.62 17.96
CA TRP A 268 -0.06 -12.24 17.78
C TRP A 268 0.53 -12.67 16.43
N ALA A 269 0.15 -13.84 15.91
CA ALA A 269 0.82 -14.46 14.76
C ALA A 269 -0.21 -15.07 13.78
N PRO A 270 -0.97 -14.22 13.07
CA PRO A 270 -2.01 -14.69 12.16
C PRO A 270 -1.48 -15.45 10.93
N GLY A 271 -0.18 -15.39 10.65
CA GLY A 271 0.52 -16.17 9.63
C GLY A 271 0.55 -15.53 8.24
N ILE A 272 0.82 -16.35 7.23
CA ILE A 272 1.07 -15.96 5.83
C ILE A 272 -0.10 -15.24 5.15
N PHE A 273 -1.32 -15.38 5.67
CA PHE A 273 -2.49 -14.71 5.10
C PHE A 273 -2.45 -13.20 5.31
N LEU A 274 -1.77 -12.70 6.34
CA LEU A 274 -1.64 -11.26 6.59
C LEU A 274 -0.92 -10.52 5.44
N PRO A 275 0.31 -10.88 5.05
CA PRO A 275 1.00 -10.20 3.95
C PRO A 275 0.29 -10.37 2.60
N LEU A 276 -0.34 -11.53 2.35
CA LEU A 276 -1.11 -11.75 1.13
C LEU A 276 -2.35 -10.85 1.08
N HIS A 277 -3.07 -10.73 2.19
CA HIS A 277 -4.23 -9.85 2.32
C HIS A 277 -3.83 -8.37 2.21
N LEU A 278 -2.70 -7.98 2.82
CA LEU A 278 -2.15 -6.64 2.76
C LEU A 278 -1.80 -6.23 1.33
N ILE A 279 -1.00 -7.03 0.63
CA ILE A 279 -0.60 -6.71 -0.75
C ILE A 279 -1.79 -6.70 -1.70
N SER A 280 -2.71 -7.64 -1.54
CA SER A 280 -3.95 -7.64 -2.34
C SER A 280 -4.76 -6.37 -2.10
N ALA A 281 -4.85 -5.88 -0.85
CA ALA A 281 -5.52 -4.61 -0.54
C ALA A 281 -4.83 -3.43 -1.25
N GLN A 282 -3.50 -3.36 -1.17
CA GLN A 282 -2.71 -2.31 -1.81
C GLN A 282 -2.86 -2.36 -3.34
N LEU A 283 -2.85 -3.54 -3.95
CA LEU A 283 -3.06 -3.70 -5.39
C LEU A 283 -4.48 -3.29 -5.83
N ILE A 284 -5.52 -3.52 -5.02
CA ILE A 284 -6.87 -3.01 -5.29
C ILE A 284 -6.87 -1.47 -5.25
N VAL A 285 -6.30 -0.89 -4.20
CA VAL A 285 -6.23 0.57 -4.03
C VAL A 285 -5.46 1.23 -5.18
N ILE A 286 -4.27 0.75 -5.47
CA ILE A 286 -3.35 1.32 -6.45
C ILE A 286 -3.82 1.02 -7.86
N GLY A 287 -4.24 -0.22 -8.15
CA GLY A 287 -4.70 -0.64 -9.46
C GLY A 287 -5.99 0.05 -9.91
N ASN A 288 -6.79 0.59 -8.97
CA ASN A 288 -7.92 1.49 -9.27
C ASN A 288 -7.53 2.97 -9.22
N GLY A 289 -6.65 3.37 -8.28
CA GLY A 289 -6.25 4.76 -8.09
C GLY A 289 -5.40 5.31 -9.22
N VAL A 290 -4.41 4.55 -9.69
CA VAL A 290 -3.51 4.96 -10.79
C VAL A 290 -4.31 5.29 -12.06
N PRO A 291 -5.21 4.45 -12.59
CA PRO A 291 -6.04 4.81 -13.73
C PRO A 291 -6.79 6.13 -13.58
N TYR A 292 -7.37 6.39 -12.40
CA TYR A 292 -8.09 7.63 -12.13
C TYR A 292 -7.17 8.86 -12.16
N ILE A 293 -6.00 8.79 -11.52
CA ILE A 293 -5.01 9.87 -11.55
C ILE A 293 -4.48 10.09 -12.97
N MET A 294 -4.17 9.02 -13.70
CA MET A 294 -3.72 9.10 -15.09
C MET A 294 -4.79 9.72 -16.01
N TYR A 295 -6.07 9.44 -15.78
CA TYR A 295 -7.19 10.09 -16.47
C TYR A 295 -7.24 11.60 -16.20
N LEU A 296 -7.02 12.04 -14.95
CA LEU A 296 -6.97 13.46 -14.59
C LEU A 296 -5.77 14.18 -15.24
N LEU A 297 -4.64 13.48 -15.38
CA LEU A 297 -3.43 14.02 -16.01
C LEU A 297 -3.49 14.03 -17.55
N SER A 298 -4.43 13.31 -18.18
CA SER A 298 -4.54 13.25 -19.64
C SER A 298 -5.08 14.56 -20.23
N SER A 299 -4.39 15.07 -21.25
CA SER A 299 -4.61 16.40 -21.85
C SER A 299 -5.93 16.57 -22.62
N ARG A 300 -6.77 15.54 -22.71
CA ARG A 300 -8.14 15.64 -23.23
C ARG A 300 -9.15 16.04 -22.17
N ASN A 301 -8.76 16.03 -20.89
CA ASN A 301 -9.63 16.33 -19.75
C ASN A 301 -9.23 17.64 -19.03
N LYS A 302 -8.80 18.66 -19.80
CA LYS A 302 -8.30 19.99 -19.35
C LYS A 302 -9.23 20.81 -18.43
N GLY A 303 -10.29 20.24 -17.88
CA GLY A 303 -11.19 20.89 -16.93
C GLY A 303 -10.81 20.73 -15.44
N LEU A 304 -9.83 19.89 -15.07
CA LEU A 304 -9.60 19.58 -13.64
C LEU A 304 -8.18 19.84 -13.11
N ILE A 305 -7.12 19.68 -13.90
CA ILE A 305 -5.74 20.02 -13.48
C ILE A 305 -4.94 20.45 -14.72
N SER A 306 -5.14 21.69 -15.17
CA SER A 306 -4.12 22.38 -15.96
C SER A 306 -3.75 23.62 -15.16
N PRO A 307 -2.47 23.86 -14.82
CA PRO A 307 -2.04 25.24 -14.71
C PRO A 307 -2.40 25.86 -16.05
N ARG A 308 -3.16 26.95 -16.02
CA ARG A 308 -3.23 27.83 -17.18
C ARG A 308 -1.78 28.22 -17.48
N VAL A 309 -1.29 27.79 -18.64
CA VAL A 309 -0.23 28.54 -19.33
C VAL A 309 -0.98 29.59 -20.13
#